data_AF-A0A2K1E2V8-F1
#
_entry.id   AF-A0A2K1E2V8-F1
#
_cell.length_a   1.000
_cell.length_b   1.000
_cell.length_c   1.000
_cell.angle_alpha   90.00
_cell.angle_beta   90.00
_cell.angle_gamma   90.00
#
_symmetry.space_group_name_H-M   'P 1'
#
loop_
_entity.id
_entity.type
_entity.pdbx_description
1 polymer ?
#
loop_
_entity_poly.entity_id
_entity_poly.type
_entity_poly.pdbx_seq_one_letter_code
_entity_poly.pdbx_strand_id
1 'polypeptide(L)'
;MSVKAKKHLGQHFLKDENIAQKIANTLSFKGYNHVLEIGPGMGVLTKYLLEKDVTTHVIEIDTESVEYLKANYLNLASRIIEQDFLKYDLTQVFNDEPFAITGNFPYNISSQIVFKLLEMRGQIPEFSGMFQKEVAQRICSKEGSKVYGILSVLTQAFYDATYLFTVPPSVFNPPPKVDSGVLLLKRKENFTLPCDETLFFKVVKTSFQQRRKTLRNSLKTFNLSDNLKANVIFDKRPEQLSVLEFIELTSLIEND
;
A
#
# COMPACT_ATOMS: atom_id res chain seq x y z
N MET A 1 -24.31 -19.80 -6.25
CA MET A 1 -23.02 -20.43 -6.64
C MET A 1 -22.04 -20.22 -5.49
N SER A 2 -21.20 -21.21 -5.17
CA SER A 2 -20.18 -21.06 -4.10
C SER A 2 -18.82 -20.72 -4.72
N VAL A 3 -18.29 -19.53 -4.43
CA VAL A 3 -16.93 -19.13 -4.84
C VAL A 3 -15.92 -19.89 -3.96
N LYS A 4 -14.94 -20.55 -4.59
CA LYS A 4 -13.89 -21.30 -3.87
C LYS A 4 -12.60 -20.50 -3.83
N ALA A 5 -11.94 -20.50 -2.66
CA ALA A 5 -10.66 -19.81 -2.50
C ALA A 5 -9.57 -20.45 -3.36
N LYS A 6 -8.92 -19.64 -4.20
CA LYS A 6 -7.85 -20.03 -5.10
C LYS A 6 -6.50 -19.72 -4.45
N LYS A 7 -5.76 -20.77 -4.08
CA LYS A 7 -4.45 -20.64 -3.39
C LYS A 7 -3.43 -19.81 -4.17
N HIS A 8 -3.40 -19.90 -5.51
CA HIS A 8 -2.47 -19.16 -6.35
C HIS A 8 -2.75 -17.64 -6.39
N LEU A 9 -3.99 -17.24 -6.09
CA LEU A 9 -4.39 -15.83 -5.95
C LEU A 9 -4.22 -15.32 -4.51
N GLY A 10 -3.78 -16.16 -3.56
CA GLY A 10 -3.61 -15.77 -2.16
C GLY A 10 -4.92 -15.40 -1.44
N GLN A 11 -6.06 -15.93 -1.91
CA GLN A 11 -7.38 -15.59 -1.39
C GLN A 11 -7.61 -16.14 0.03
N HIS A 12 -7.95 -15.24 0.94
CA HIS A 12 -8.46 -15.52 2.27
C HIS A 12 -9.74 -14.71 2.47
N PHE A 13 -10.91 -15.35 2.38
CA PHE A 13 -12.17 -14.62 2.50
C PHE A 13 -12.44 -14.26 3.95
N LEU A 14 -12.57 -12.96 4.23
CA LEU A 14 -13.06 -12.47 5.51
C LEU A 14 -14.51 -12.93 5.70
N LYS A 15 -14.84 -13.47 6.87
CA LYS A 15 -16.21 -13.91 7.23
C LYS A 15 -16.78 -13.18 8.44
N ASP A 16 -15.97 -12.37 9.13
CA ASP A 16 -16.40 -11.60 10.29
C ASP A 16 -16.90 -10.21 9.86
N GLU A 17 -18.19 -10.00 10.08
CA GLU A 17 -18.92 -8.79 9.70
C GLU A 17 -18.49 -7.55 10.48
N ASN A 18 -18.15 -7.71 11.76
CA ASN A 18 -17.70 -6.59 12.58
C ASN A 18 -16.33 -6.10 12.09
N ILE A 19 -15.43 -7.01 11.74
CA ILE A 19 -14.13 -6.66 11.16
C ILE A 19 -14.31 -6.01 9.78
N ALA A 20 -15.19 -6.55 8.93
CA ALA A 20 -15.46 -5.98 7.62
C ALA A 20 -15.99 -4.55 7.73
N GLN A 21 -16.99 -4.32 8.58
CA GLN A 21 -17.53 -2.99 8.83
C GLN A 21 -16.47 -2.04 9.42
N LYS A 22 -15.64 -2.54 10.34
CA LYS A 22 -14.54 -1.75 10.93
C LYS A 22 -13.53 -1.31 9.88
N ILE A 23 -13.18 -2.20 8.93
CA ILE A 23 -12.30 -1.87 7.79
C ILE A 23 -12.98 -0.84 6.88
N ALA A 24 -14.26 -1.00 6.52
CA ALA A 24 -14.98 -0.02 5.69
C ALA A 24 -14.98 1.38 6.33
N ASN A 25 -15.09 1.46 7.65
CA ASN A 25 -15.12 2.71 8.40
C ASN A 25 -13.75 3.35 8.65
N THR A 26 -12.65 2.78 8.14
CA THR A 26 -11.31 3.36 8.33
C THR A 26 -11.03 4.56 7.43
N LEU A 27 -11.70 4.62 6.27
CA LEU A 27 -11.63 5.76 5.36
C LEU A 27 -12.46 6.93 5.91
N SER A 28 -12.01 8.16 5.66
CA SER A 28 -12.70 9.36 6.15
C SER A 28 -13.91 9.75 5.30
N PHE A 29 -13.91 9.36 4.02
CA PHE A 29 -14.89 9.76 3.00
C PHE A 29 -14.98 11.28 2.79
N LYS A 30 -13.84 11.98 2.93
CA LYS A 30 -13.74 13.43 2.78
C LYS A 30 -12.72 13.81 1.72
N GLY A 31 -13.09 14.72 0.84
CA GLY A 31 -12.21 15.25 -0.22
C GLY A 31 -12.07 14.34 -1.45
N TYR A 32 -12.92 13.32 -1.57
CA TYR A 32 -13.04 12.46 -2.73
C TYR A 32 -14.46 11.88 -2.81
N ASN A 33 -14.93 11.59 -4.02
CA ASN A 33 -16.28 11.07 -4.26
C ASN A 33 -16.30 9.57 -4.59
N HIS A 34 -15.13 8.98 -4.83
CA HIS A 34 -14.99 7.61 -5.29
C HIS A 34 -14.16 6.77 -4.35
N VAL A 35 -14.55 5.50 -4.21
CA VAL A 35 -13.77 4.49 -3.50
C VAL A 35 -13.59 3.29 -4.41
N LEU A 36 -12.35 2.82 -4.53
CA LEU A 36 -12.02 1.56 -5.18
C LEU A 36 -11.72 0.49 -4.13
N GLU A 37 -12.50 -0.58 -4.12
CA GLU A 37 -12.16 -1.80 -3.38
C GLU A 37 -11.36 -2.75 -4.26
N ILE A 38 -10.18 -3.16 -3.79
CA ILE A 38 -9.35 -4.18 -4.46
C ILE A 38 -9.64 -5.55 -3.86
N GLY A 39 -10.00 -6.50 -4.71
CA GLY A 39 -10.26 -7.89 -4.30
C GLY A 39 -11.51 -8.02 -3.42
N PRO A 40 -12.69 -7.59 -3.88
CA PRO A 40 -13.94 -7.68 -3.12
C PRO A 40 -14.34 -9.12 -2.76
N GLY A 41 -13.89 -10.13 -3.52
CA GLY A 41 -14.34 -11.51 -3.37
C GLY A 41 -15.88 -11.61 -3.42
N MET A 42 -16.49 -12.11 -2.35
CA MET A 42 -17.97 -12.20 -2.24
C MET A 42 -18.63 -10.92 -1.72
N GLY A 43 -17.88 -9.82 -1.57
CA GLY A 43 -18.42 -8.51 -1.23
C GLY A 43 -18.69 -8.27 0.26
N VAL A 44 -18.00 -8.99 1.14
CA VAL A 44 -18.17 -8.88 2.61
C VAL A 44 -17.83 -7.47 3.11
N LEU A 45 -16.81 -6.83 2.53
CA LEU A 45 -16.47 -5.44 2.79
C LEU A 45 -17.31 -4.49 1.91
N THR A 46 -17.50 -4.84 0.63
CA THR A 46 -18.26 -4.06 -0.37
C THR A 46 -19.60 -3.55 0.13
N LYS A 47 -20.40 -4.41 0.79
CA LYS A 47 -21.73 -4.01 1.27
C LYS A 47 -21.72 -2.82 2.23
N TYR A 48 -20.70 -2.71 3.08
CA TYR A 48 -20.55 -1.59 4.02
C TYR A 48 -20.03 -0.32 3.34
N LEU A 49 -19.33 -0.47 2.22
CA LEU A 49 -18.92 0.67 1.38
C LEU A 49 -20.11 1.23 0.61
N LEU A 50 -21.03 0.37 0.15
CA LEU A 50 -22.26 0.77 -0.54
C LEU A 50 -23.25 1.55 0.33
N GLU A 51 -23.11 1.50 1.65
CA GLU A 51 -23.90 2.30 2.61
C GLU A 51 -23.38 3.74 2.76
N LYS A 52 -22.23 4.07 2.15
CA LYS A 52 -21.57 5.38 2.29
C LYS A 52 -22.02 6.34 1.20
N ASP A 53 -21.95 7.64 1.49
CA ASP A 53 -22.24 8.71 0.54
C ASP A 53 -21.04 8.96 -0.41
N VAL A 54 -20.59 7.90 -1.06
CA VAL A 54 -19.53 7.89 -2.09
C VAL A 54 -19.85 6.82 -3.14
N THR A 55 -19.33 7.01 -4.35
CA THR A 55 -19.45 6.02 -5.41
C THR A 55 -18.43 4.91 -5.21
N THR A 56 -18.90 3.71 -4.88
CA THR A 56 -18.05 2.53 -4.74
C THR A 56 -17.86 1.82 -6.08
N HIS A 57 -16.60 1.58 -6.44
CA HIS A 57 -16.13 0.72 -7.51
C HIS A 57 -15.37 -0.46 -6.91
N VAL A 58 -15.34 -1.57 -7.63
CA VAL A 58 -14.55 -2.75 -7.22
C VAL A 58 -13.73 -3.27 -8.37
N ILE A 59 -12.52 -3.78 -8.09
CA ILE A 59 -11.67 -4.44 -9.07
C ILE A 59 -11.31 -5.86 -8.61
N GLU A 60 -11.59 -6.84 -9.46
CA GLU A 60 -11.45 -8.26 -9.16
C GLU A 60 -10.89 -9.01 -10.37
N ILE A 61 -9.94 -9.90 -10.13
CA ILE A 61 -9.33 -10.75 -11.16
C ILE A 61 -10.01 -12.12 -11.26
N ASP A 62 -10.70 -12.53 -10.19
CA ASP A 62 -11.41 -13.81 -10.14
C ASP A 62 -12.82 -13.70 -10.73
N THR A 63 -12.99 -14.22 -11.95
CA THR A 63 -14.28 -14.25 -12.67
C THR A 63 -15.42 -14.87 -11.87
N GLU A 64 -15.18 -15.91 -11.04
CA GLU A 64 -16.23 -16.50 -10.20
C GLU A 64 -16.74 -15.50 -9.15
N SER A 65 -15.84 -14.69 -8.59
CA SER A 65 -16.19 -13.63 -7.65
C SER A 65 -16.93 -12.50 -8.35
N VAL A 66 -16.53 -12.15 -9.58
CA VAL A 66 -17.22 -11.14 -10.40
C VAL A 66 -18.65 -11.56 -10.73
N GLU A 67 -18.86 -12.80 -11.18
CA GLU A 67 -20.20 -13.33 -11.47
C GLU A 67 -21.07 -13.32 -10.20
N TYR A 68 -20.50 -13.72 -9.06
CA TYR A 68 -21.18 -13.64 -7.77
C TYR A 68 -21.60 -12.20 -7.45
N LEU A 69 -20.70 -11.23 -7.59
CA LEU A 69 -20.99 -9.83 -7.28
C LEU A 69 -22.07 -9.26 -8.21
N LYS A 70 -22.00 -9.53 -9.52
CA LYS A 70 -23.03 -9.11 -10.49
C LYS A 70 -24.41 -9.65 -10.15
N ALA A 71 -24.50 -10.89 -9.63
CA ALA A 71 -25.76 -11.52 -9.26
C ALA A 71 -26.34 -11.01 -7.94
N ASN A 72 -25.51 -10.58 -6.99
CA ASN A 72 -25.94 -10.22 -5.63
C ASN A 72 -25.95 -8.71 -5.35
N TYR A 73 -25.22 -7.91 -6.12
CA TYR A 73 -25.10 -6.46 -5.96
C TYR A 73 -25.45 -5.75 -7.27
N LEU A 74 -26.75 -5.77 -7.62
CA LEU A 74 -27.25 -5.21 -8.89
C LEU A 74 -26.90 -3.73 -9.07
N ASN A 75 -26.91 -2.95 -7.98
CA ASN A 75 -26.54 -1.53 -7.99
C ASN A 75 -25.04 -1.29 -8.21
N LEU A 76 -24.19 -2.31 -8.06
CA LEU A 76 -22.74 -2.26 -8.27
C LEU A 76 -22.33 -2.77 -9.66
N ALA A 77 -23.19 -3.52 -10.35
CA ALA A 77 -22.81 -4.30 -11.54
C ALA A 77 -22.07 -3.49 -12.64
N SER A 78 -22.44 -2.23 -12.86
CA SER A 78 -21.77 -1.34 -13.83
C SER A 78 -20.41 -0.79 -13.37
N ARG A 79 -20.05 -0.98 -12.11
CA ARG A 79 -18.81 -0.50 -11.47
C ARG A 79 -17.90 -1.64 -10.99
N ILE A 80 -18.16 -2.86 -11.48
CA ILE A 80 -17.27 -4.02 -11.29
C ILE A 80 -16.26 -4.05 -12.44
N ILE A 81 -14.98 -3.88 -12.11
CA ILE A 81 -13.86 -3.92 -13.05
C ILE A 81 -13.25 -5.33 -12.97
N GLU A 82 -13.52 -6.15 -13.98
CA GLU A 82 -12.96 -7.51 -14.09
C GLU A 82 -11.57 -7.48 -14.72
N GLN A 83 -10.56 -7.05 -13.95
CA GLN A 83 -9.19 -6.85 -14.41
C GLN A 83 -8.16 -7.08 -13.30
N ASP A 84 -6.90 -7.25 -13.70
CA ASP A 84 -5.75 -7.29 -12.79
C ASP A 84 -5.42 -5.87 -12.28
N PHE A 85 -5.64 -5.60 -10.99
CA PHE A 85 -5.34 -4.30 -10.38
C PHE A 85 -3.92 -3.82 -10.65
N LEU A 86 -2.92 -4.70 -10.72
CA LEU A 86 -1.54 -4.25 -10.94
C LEU A 86 -1.31 -3.75 -12.37
N LYS A 87 -2.09 -4.22 -13.34
CA LYS A 87 -1.90 -3.92 -14.78
C LYS A 87 -2.90 -2.92 -15.33
N TYR A 88 -4.08 -2.85 -14.72
CA TYR A 88 -5.15 -2.01 -15.23
C TYR A 88 -4.85 -0.53 -15.04
N ASP A 89 -5.14 0.26 -16.07
CA ASP A 89 -5.02 1.71 -16.04
C ASP A 89 -6.33 2.32 -15.53
N LEU A 90 -6.28 2.77 -14.28
CA LEU A 90 -7.45 3.29 -13.56
C LEU A 90 -7.84 4.70 -14.01
N THR A 91 -7.02 5.39 -14.80
CA THR A 91 -7.42 6.66 -15.42
C THR A 91 -8.60 6.47 -16.37
N GLN A 92 -8.79 5.26 -16.91
CA GLN A 92 -9.95 4.90 -17.73
C GLN A 92 -11.27 4.90 -16.95
N VAL A 93 -11.22 4.89 -15.61
CA VAL A 93 -12.40 4.85 -14.73
C VAL A 93 -12.56 6.16 -13.98
N PHE A 94 -11.48 6.67 -13.41
CA PHE A 94 -11.51 7.85 -12.56
C PHE A 94 -11.03 9.13 -13.26
N ASN A 95 -10.59 9.05 -14.52
CA ASN A 95 -9.91 10.13 -15.23
C ASN A 95 -8.77 10.69 -14.36
N ASP A 96 -8.82 11.98 -14.03
CA ASP A 96 -7.91 12.68 -13.11
C ASP A 96 -8.53 12.91 -11.71
N GLU A 97 -9.74 12.41 -11.45
CA GLU A 97 -10.44 12.64 -10.18
C GLU A 97 -9.79 11.87 -9.02
N PRO A 98 -9.79 12.44 -7.80
CA PRO A 98 -9.28 11.76 -6.63
C PRO A 98 -10.22 10.65 -6.16
N PHE A 99 -9.65 9.51 -5.76
CA PHE A 99 -10.38 8.37 -5.23
C PHE A 99 -9.59 7.70 -4.11
N ALA A 100 -10.29 7.18 -3.09
CA ALA A 100 -9.65 6.40 -2.05
C ALA A 100 -9.62 4.92 -2.39
N ILE A 101 -8.66 4.19 -1.83
CA ILE A 101 -8.53 2.75 -2.01
C ILE A 101 -8.75 2.04 -0.68
N THR A 102 -9.47 0.93 -0.72
CA THR A 102 -9.59 0.00 0.40
C THR A 102 -9.60 -1.46 -0.07
N GLY A 103 -9.53 -2.40 0.86
CA GLY A 103 -9.65 -3.82 0.55
C GLY A 103 -9.12 -4.75 1.63
N ASN A 104 -9.46 -6.03 1.46
CA ASN A 104 -8.75 -7.14 2.08
C ASN A 104 -7.72 -7.65 1.07
N PHE A 105 -6.54 -7.03 1.06
CA PHE A 105 -5.60 -7.20 -0.05
C PHE A 105 -5.02 -8.62 -0.11
N PRO A 106 -4.85 -9.20 -1.32
CA PRO A 106 -4.17 -10.47 -1.47
C PRO A 106 -2.71 -10.40 -1.01
N TYR A 107 -2.28 -11.40 -0.25
CA TYR A 107 -0.96 -11.39 0.41
C TYR A 107 0.22 -11.56 -0.55
N ASN A 108 0.00 -12.20 -1.69
CA ASN A 108 1.02 -12.46 -2.70
C ASN A 108 1.46 -11.20 -3.48
N ILE A 109 0.63 -10.15 -3.49
CA ILE A 109 0.87 -8.90 -4.24
C ILE A 109 0.94 -7.65 -3.34
N SER A 110 1.03 -7.83 -2.02
CA SER A 110 0.92 -6.72 -1.07
C SER A 110 1.92 -5.58 -1.31
N SER A 111 3.19 -5.89 -1.61
CA SER A 111 4.20 -4.85 -1.87
C SER A 111 3.94 -4.14 -3.19
N GLN A 112 3.49 -4.88 -4.21
CA GLN A 112 3.18 -4.38 -5.54
C GLN A 112 1.98 -3.42 -5.50
N ILE A 113 0.97 -3.69 -4.66
CA ILE A 113 -0.14 -2.76 -4.43
C ILE A 113 0.38 -1.43 -3.88
N VAL A 114 1.28 -1.47 -2.89
CA VAL A 114 1.85 -0.24 -2.30
C VAL A 114 2.72 0.51 -3.31
N PHE A 115 3.49 -0.17 -4.15
CA PHE A 115 4.25 0.50 -5.21
C PHE A 115 3.32 1.15 -6.24
N LYS A 116 2.27 0.47 -6.68
CA LYS A 116 1.27 1.05 -7.58
C LYS A 116 0.54 2.24 -6.97
N LEU A 117 0.21 2.18 -5.68
CA LEU A 117 -0.31 3.32 -4.91
C LEU A 117 0.65 4.52 -4.97
N LEU A 118 1.97 4.30 -4.84
CA LEU A 118 2.96 5.37 -4.87
C LEU A 118 3.12 5.99 -6.26
N GLU A 119 3.02 5.18 -7.31
CA GLU A 119 2.98 5.66 -8.70
C GLU A 119 1.75 6.55 -8.95
N MET A 120 0.60 6.13 -8.42
CA MET A 120 -0.68 6.83 -8.56
C MET A 120 -0.97 7.85 -7.46
N ARG A 121 0.02 8.18 -6.62
CA ARG A 121 -0.20 8.97 -5.40
C ARG A 121 -0.84 10.33 -5.64
N GLY A 122 -0.73 10.90 -6.84
CA GLY A 122 -1.38 12.15 -7.24
C GLY A 122 -2.92 12.09 -7.21
N GLN A 123 -3.53 10.91 -7.32
CA GLN A 123 -4.98 10.72 -7.29
C GLN A 123 -5.51 10.10 -5.99
N ILE A 124 -4.63 9.59 -5.11
CA ILE A 124 -5.06 8.79 -3.96
C ILE A 124 -4.86 9.59 -2.66
N PRO A 125 -5.86 10.37 -2.19
CA PRO A 125 -5.75 11.12 -0.95
C PRO A 125 -5.73 10.23 0.29
N GLU A 126 -6.45 9.11 0.27
CA GLU A 126 -6.48 8.13 1.35
C GLU A 126 -6.40 6.70 0.82
N PHE A 127 -5.62 5.87 1.50
CA PHE A 127 -5.52 4.44 1.25
C PHE A 127 -5.63 3.72 2.58
N SER A 128 -6.53 2.75 2.69
CA SER A 128 -6.67 1.92 3.87
C SER A 128 -6.80 0.46 3.46
N GLY A 129 -6.73 -0.44 4.42
CA GLY A 129 -7.06 -1.84 4.17
C GLY A 129 -6.14 -2.79 4.90
N MET A 130 -6.35 -4.06 4.61
CA MET A 130 -5.78 -5.16 5.37
C MET A 130 -4.66 -5.85 4.59
N PHE A 131 -3.52 -6.03 5.26
CA PHE A 131 -2.39 -6.81 4.77
C PHE A 131 -2.04 -7.91 5.78
N GLN A 132 -1.07 -8.76 5.45
CA GLN A 132 -0.34 -9.50 6.48
C GLN A 132 0.21 -8.54 7.53
N LYS A 133 0.16 -8.93 8.80
CA LYS A 133 0.57 -8.08 9.93
C LYS A 133 1.98 -7.53 9.77
N GLU A 134 2.93 -8.36 9.35
CA GLU A 134 4.33 -7.95 9.14
C GLU A 134 4.45 -6.85 8.08
N VAL A 135 3.69 -6.94 6.99
CA VAL A 135 3.71 -5.94 5.90
C VAL A 135 3.12 -4.63 6.39
N ALA A 136 1.96 -4.67 7.06
CA ALA A 136 1.35 -3.48 7.64
C ALA A 136 2.25 -2.81 8.69
N GLN A 137 2.88 -3.59 9.56
CA GLN A 137 3.86 -3.09 10.53
C GLN A 137 5.08 -2.49 9.85
N ARG A 138 5.60 -3.10 8.77
CA ARG A 138 6.70 -2.55 7.97
C ARG A 138 6.34 -1.18 7.42
N ILE A 139 5.20 -1.05 6.75
CA ILE A 139 4.75 0.22 6.16
C ILE A 139 4.68 1.34 7.23
N CYS A 140 4.19 1.03 8.43
CA CYS A 140 4.01 2.01 9.51
C CYS A 140 5.21 2.16 10.47
N SER A 141 6.27 1.36 10.32
CA SER A 141 7.40 1.38 11.24
C SER A 141 8.28 2.63 11.04
N LYS A 142 8.85 3.15 12.14
CA LYS A 142 9.83 4.24 12.12
C LYS A 142 11.26 3.71 12.05
N GLU A 143 12.21 4.59 11.75
CA GLU A 143 13.63 4.32 11.75
C GLU A 143 14.14 3.76 13.10
N GLY A 144 15.28 3.10 13.08
CA GLY A 144 15.87 2.39 14.23
C GLY A 144 15.25 1.03 14.52
N SER A 145 14.11 0.69 13.92
CA SER A 145 13.47 -0.62 14.06
C SER A 145 14.00 -1.67 13.07
N LYS A 146 14.08 -2.93 13.50
CA LYS A 146 14.36 -4.08 12.62
C LYS A 146 13.26 -4.32 11.57
N VAL A 147 12.08 -3.77 11.79
CA VAL A 147 10.93 -3.89 10.88
C VAL A 147 10.99 -2.85 9.75
N TYR A 148 11.64 -1.70 10.02
CA TYR A 148 11.81 -0.58 9.07
C TYR A 148 12.51 -1.01 7.79
N GLY A 149 12.08 -0.50 6.64
CA GLY A 149 12.60 -0.93 5.34
C GLY A 149 12.18 -0.05 4.18
N ILE A 150 12.34 -0.58 2.97
CA ILE A 150 12.02 0.11 1.70
C ILE A 150 10.60 0.67 1.71
N LEU A 151 9.60 -0.16 2.04
CA LEU A 151 8.19 0.27 2.08
C LEU A 151 7.95 1.35 3.13
N SER A 152 8.65 1.29 4.27
CA SER A 152 8.53 2.31 5.31
C SER A 152 8.95 3.67 4.77
N VAL A 153 10.16 3.75 4.22
CA VAL A 153 10.72 5.01 3.72
C VAL A 153 9.91 5.56 2.56
N LEU A 154 9.67 4.73 1.53
CA LEU A 154 9.03 5.19 0.31
C LEU A 154 7.57 5.57 0.55
N THR A 155 6.83 4.81 1.38
CA THR A 155 5.45 5.19 1.70
C THR A 155 5.39 6.44 2.56
N GLN A 156 6.22 6.52 3.60
CA GLN A 156 6.18 7.65 4.55
C GLN A 156 6.78 8.95 4.00
N ALA A 157 7.48 8.90 2.86
CA ALA A 157 7.86 10.09 2.11
C ALA A 157 6.63 10.88 1.62
N PHE A 158 5.55 10.19 1.26
CA PHE A 158 4.37 10.80 0.62
C PHE A 158 3.08 10.71 1.45
N TYR A 159 3.02 9.80 2.42
CA TYR A 159 1.85 9.54 3.24
C TYR A 159 2.18 9.54 4.73
N ASP A 160 1.24 9.96 5.56
CA ASP A 160 1.23 9.68 6.99
C ASP A 160 0.64 8.28 7.22
N ALA A 161 1.48 7.37 7.72
CA ALA A 161 1.14 5.96 7.89
C ALA A 161 0.75 5.64 9.34
N THR A 162 -0.46 5.11 9.53
CA THR A 162 -0.99 4.73 10.85
C THR A 162 -1.39 3.26 10.87
N TYR A 163 -0.85 2.49 11.83
CA TYR A 163 -1.31 1.13 12.09
C TYR A 163 -2.57 1.19 12.96
N LEU A 164 -3.69 0.64 12.48
CA LEU A 164 -4.98 0.79 13.14
C LEU A 164 -5.28 -0.36 14.12
N PHE A 165 -5.25 -1.61 13.64
CA PHE A 165 -5.52 -2.78 14.49
C PHE A 165 -5.04 -4.09 13.84
N THR A 166 -4.87 -5.12 14.68
CA THR A 166 -4.56 -6.50 14.27
C THR A 166 -5.84 -7.31 14.13
N VAL A 167 -5.88 -8.21 13.15
CA VAL A 167 -7.01 -9.12 12.89
C VAL A 167 -6.51 -10.58 12.93
N PRO A 168 -7.12 -11.46 13.75
CA PRO A 168 -6.64 -12.84 13.92
C PRO A 168 -7.05 -13.75 12.75
N PRO A 169 -6.33 -14.86 12.48
CA PRO A 169 -6.64 -15.78 11.38
C PRO A 169 -8.03 -16.44 11.44
N SER A 170 -8.61 -16.55 12.63
CA SER A 170 -9.89 -17.25 12.86
C SER A 170 -11.08 -16.60 12.15
N VAL A 171 -10.97 -15.32 11.78
CA VAL A 171 -12.03 -14.56 11.08
C VAL A 171 -12.03 -14.76 9.56
N PHE A 172 -11.21 -15.66 9.03
CA PHE A 172 -11.11 -15.95 7.60
C PHE A 172 -11.54 -17.37 7.26
N ASN A 173 -11.82 -17.61 5.96
CA ASN A 173 -12.02 -18.93 5.39
C ASN A 173 -11.41 -19.02 3.97
N PRO A 174 -10.40 -19.89 3.74
CA PRO A 174 -9.63 -20.62 4.76
C PRO A 174 -8.80 -19.66 5.63
N PRO A 175 -8.48 -20.02 6.88
CA PRO A 175 -7.67 -19.18 7.76
C PRO A 175 -6.24 -19.03 7.21
N PRO A 176 -5.65 -17.82 7.22
CA PRO A 176 -4.24 -17.64 6.93
C PRO A 176 -3.36 -18.22 8.04
N LYS A 177 -2.05 -18.36 7.76
CA LYS A 177 -1.08 -18.87 8.74
C LYS A 177 -0.55 -17.80 9.71
N VAL A 178 -0.84 -16.54 9.43
CA VAL A 178 -0.31 -15.38 10.14
C VAL A 178 -1.44 -14.40 10.41
N ASP A 179 -1.27 -13.57 11.44
CA ASP A 179 -2.15 -12.44 11.70
C ASP A 179 -2.18 -11.47 10.51
N SER A 180 -3.29 -10.75 10.40
CA SER A 180 -3.42 -9.58 9.53
C SER A 180 -3.28 -8.28 10.30
N GLY A 181 -2.93 -7.20 9.59
CA GLY A 181 -2.90 -5.84 10.12
C GLY A 181 -3.63 -4.89 9.19
N VAL A 182 -4.43 -4.00 9.78
CA VAL A 182 -5.13 -2.93 9.07
C VAL A 182 -4.37 -1.63 9.30
N LEU A 183 -4.14 -0.88 8.23
CA LEU A 183 -3.44 0.41 8.26
C LEU A 183 -4.24 1.47 7.53
N LEU A 184 -3.92 2.73 7.79
CA LEU A 184 -4.39 3.90 7.07
C LEU A 184 -3.19 4.73 6.62
N LEU A 185 -3.21 5.15 5.36
CA LEU A 185 -2.28 6.08 4.75
C LEU A 185 -3.08 7.31 4.35
N LYS A 186 -2.71 8.48 4.88
CA LYS A 186 -3.24 9.77 4.45
C LYS A 186 -2.18 10.50 3.66
N ARG A 187 -2.47 10.93 2.44
CA ARG A 187 -1.49 11.64 1.63
C ARG A 187 -1.15 12.95 2.31
N LYS A 188 0.15 13.26 2.40
CA LYS A 188 0.62 14.52 2.93
C LYS A 188 0.15 15.68 2.05
N GLU A 189 -0.08 16.84 2.64
CA GLU A 189 -0.42 18.06 1.88
C GLU A 189 0.69 18.41 0.90
N ASN A 190 1.94 18.42 1.38
CA ASN A 190 3.12 18.48 0.54
C ASN A 190 3.68 17.06 0.32
N PHE A 191 3.41 16.51 -0.86
CA PHE A 191 3.89 15.21 -1.31
C PHE A 191 4.92 15.31 -2.45
N THR A 192 5.55 16.48 -2.63
CA THR A 192 6.73 16.63 -3.47
C THR A 192 8.00 16.53 -2.63
N LEU A 193 9.09 16.02 -3.23
CA LEU A 193 10.37 15.90 -2.56
C LEU A 193 11.33 17.01 -3.03
N PRO A 194 12.17 17.58 -2.14
CA PRO A 194 13.18 18.57 -2.51
C PRO A 194 14.45 17.91 -3.08
N CYS A 195 14.28 16.86 -3.88
CA CYS A 195 15.34 16.11 -4.57
C CYS A 195 14.74 15.35 -5.76
N ASP A 196 15.57 14.88 -6.69
CA ASP A 196 15.09 14.00 -7.76
C ASP A 196 14.44 12.72 -7.19
N GLU A 197 13.15 12.54 -7.48
CA GLU A 197 12.38 11.41 -6.94
C GLU A 197 12.88 10.07 -7.50
N THR A 198 13.31 10.02 -8.76
CA THR A 198 13.83 8.79 -9.38
C THR A 198 15.08 8.32 -8.64
N LEU A 199 15.98 9.27 -8.34
CA LEU A 199 17.18 9.06 -7.55
C LEU A 199 16.83 8.68 -6.11
N PHE A 200 15.86 9.34 -5.47
CA PHE A 200 15.38 8.98 -4.13
C PHE A 200 14.97 7.51 -4.05
N PHE A 201 14.12 7.05 -4.98
CA PHE A 201 13.70 5.64 -5.04
C PHE A 201 14.90 4.70 -5.22
N LYS A 202 15.86 5.08 -6.08
CA LYS A 202 17.07 4.28 -6.32
C LYS A 202 17.95 4.22 -5.07
N VAL A 203 18.22 5.34 -4.42
CA VAL A 203 19.04 5.45 -3.19
C VAL A 203 18.44 4.60 -2.08
N VAL A 204 17.13 4.72 -1.82
CA VAL A 204 16.45 3.92 -0.79
C VAL A 204 16.54 2.43 -1.11
N LYS A 205 16.19 2.01 -2.34
CA LYS A 205 16.23 0.60 -2.74
C LYS A 205 17.64 0.02 -2.62
N THR A 206 18.65 0.69 -3.17
CA THR A 206 20.05 0.24 -3.12
C THR A 206 20.58 0.19 -1.69
N SER A 207 20.22 1.16 -0.84
CA SER A 207 20.64 1.18 0.56
C SER A 207 20.17 -0.05 1.32
N PHE A 208 18.89 -0.45 1.16
CA PHE A 208 18.31 -1.60 1.87
C PHE A 208 18.65 -2.98 1.27
N GLN A 209 19.14 -3.07 0.02
CA GLN A 209 19.66 -4.34 -0.53
C GLN A 209 20.79 -4.92 0.32
N GLN A 210 21.59 -4.04 0.95
CA GLN A 210 22.66 -4.42 1.86
C GLN A 210 22.37 -3.92 3.29
N ARG A 211 21.16 -4.18 3.82
CA ARG A 211 20.68 -3.69 5.13
C ARG A 211 21.69 -3.71 6.28
N ARG A 212 22.53 -4.75 6.36
CA ARG A 212 23.52 -4.96 7.44
C ARG A 212 24.82 -4.18 7.25
N LYS A 213 25.02 -3.54 6.11
CA LYS A 213 26.19 -2.73 5.77
C LYS A 213 25.89 -1.24 5.98
N THR A 214 26.93 -0.45 6.20
CA THR A 214 26.83 1.01 6.24
C THR A 214 26.52 1.57 4.85
N LEU A 215 25.95 2.77 4.78
CA LEU A 215 25.60 3.45 3.53
C LEU A 215 26.81 3.62 2.62
N ARG A 216 28.01 3.87 3.17
CA ARG A 216 29.30 3.87 2.45
C ARG A 216 29.51 2.62 1.61
N ASN A 217 29.08 1.47 2.12
CA ASN A 217 29.20 0.18 1.44
C ASN A 217 28.00 -0.12 0.55
N SER A 218 26.79 0.17 1.02
CA SER A 218 25.56 -0.09 0.27
C SER A 218 25.48 0.74 -1.01
N LEU A 219 25.97 1.99 -0.98
CA LEU A 219 25.89 2.95 -2.10
C LEU A 219 27.14 3.01 -2.98
N LYS A 220 28.04 2.03 -2.89
CA LYS A 220 29.28 1.99 -3.71
C LYS A 220 29.02 2.11 -5.22
N THR A 221 27.87 1.62 -5.70
CA THR A 221 27.49 1.65 -7.12
C THR A 221 27.19 3.04 -7.66
N PHE A 222 27.09 4.06 -6.79
CA PHE A 222 26.84 5.44 -7.19
C PHE A 222 28.13 6.21 -7.56
N ASN A 223 29.33 5.61 -7.39
CA ASN A 223 30.62 6.23 -7.74
C ASN A 223 30.84 7.63 -7.14
N LEU A 224 30.32 7.86 -5.93
CA LEU A 224 30.34 9.16 -5.25
C LEU A 224 31.77 9.67 -5.00
N SER A 225 31.96 10.99 -4.97
CA SER A 225 33.23 11.65 -4.66
C SER A 225 33.70 11.32 -3.24
N ASP A 226 35.01 11.42 -3.01
CA ASP A 226 35.57 11.20 -1.66
C ASP A 226 35.19 12.32 -0.69
N ASN A 227 34.90 13.52 -1.19
CA ASN A 227 34.41 14.63 -0.39
C ASN A 227 33.02 14.31 0.19
N LEU A 228 32.07 13.91 -0.68
CA LEU A 228 30.74 13.54 -0.22
C LEU A 228 30.78 12.35 0.75
N LYS A 229 31.57 11.33 0.44
CA LYS A 229 31.76 10.16 1.31
C LYS A 229 32.33 10.51 2.69
N ALA A 230 32.97 11.67 2.88
CA ALA A 230 33.46 12.09 4.18
C ALA A 230 32.33 12.50 5.14
N ASN A 231 31.11 12.72 4.65
CA ASN A 231 29.95 13.00 5.48
C ASN A 231 29.61 11.80 6.39
N VAL A 232 29.40 12.08 7.69
CA VAL A 232 29.09 11.10 8.74
C VAL A 232 27.82 10.28 8.48
N ILE A 233 26.91 10.79 7.63
CA ILE A 233 25.71 10.04 7.21
C ILE A 233 26.09 8.69 6.57
N PHE A 234 27.23 8.60 5.87
CA PHE A 234 27.68 7.38 5.20
C PHE A 234 28.13 6.26 6.17
N ASP A 235 28.36 6.58 7.44
CA ASP A 235 28.72 5.60 8.46
C ASP A 235 27.51 4.93 9.11
N LYS A 236 26.31 5.49 8.89
CA LYS A 236 25.04 4.90 9.33
C LYS A 236 24.65 3.70 8.46
N ARG A 237 23.83 2.81 9.01
CA ARG A 237 23.09 1.77 8.27
C ARG A 237 21.76 2.33 7.77
N PRO A 238 21.19 1.78 6.67
CA PRO A 238 19.93 2.27 6.12
C PRO A 238 18.78 2.29 7.12
N GLU A 239 18.72 1.31 8.03
CA GLU A 239 17.65 1.24 9.02
C GLU A 239 17.72 2.34 10.09
N GLN A 240 18.84 3.07 10.18
CA GLN A 240 19.05 4.16 11.12
C GLN A 240 18.68 5.53 10.56
N LEU A 241 18.36 5.63 9.26
CA LEU A 241 17.97 6.88 8.63
C LEU A 241 16.46 7.06 8.68
N SER A 242 16.04 8.20 9.20
CA SER A 242 14.69 8.74 9.01
C SER A 242 14.40 9.02 7.53
N VAL A 243 13.13 9.22 7.19
CA VAL A 243 12.71 9.63 5.84
C VAL A 243 13.39 10.93 5.41
N LEU A 244 13.49 11.91 6.32
CA LEU A 244 14.12 13.20 6.04
C LEU A 244 15.62 13.05 5.77
N GLU A 245 16.33 12.21 6.52
CA GLU A 245 17.75 11.93 6.25
C GLU A 245 17.96 11.20 4.92
N PHE A 246 17.01 10.36 4.48
CA PHE A 246 17.07 9.79 3.14
C PHE A 246 16.89 10.85 2.06
N ILE A 247 15.99 11.82 2.25
CA ILE A 247 15.81 12.96 1.32
C ILE A 247 17.10 13.79 1.28
N GLU A 248 17.66 14.16 2.44
CA GLU A 248 18.92 14.90 2.53
C GLU A 248 20.08 14.14 1.85
N LEU A 249 20.20 12.83 2.11
CA LEU A 249 21.19 11.99 1.45
C LEU A 249 21.02 11.99 -0.07
N THR A 250 19.79 11.93 -0.57
CA THR A 250 19.51 12.00 -2.01
C THR A 250 19.90 13.36 -2.57
N SER A 251 19.54 14.47 -1.93
CA SER A 251 19.97 15.81 -2.36
C SER A 251 21.49 15.95 -2.37
N LEU A 252 22.21 15.37 -1.41
CA LEU A 252 23.67 15.37 -1.39
C LEU A 252 24.26 14.58 -2.57
N ILE A 253 23.69 13.43 -2.90
CA ILE A 253 24.13 12.60 -4.04
C ILE A 253 23.81 13.27 -5.38
N GLU A 254 22.71 14.02 -5.46
CA GLU A 254 22.31 14.76 -6.66
C GLU A 254 23.28 15.90 -7.00
N ASN A 255 23.91 16.50 -5.98
CA ASN A 255 24.81 17.65 -6.10
C ASN A 255 26.31 17.28 -6.04
N ASP A 256 26.65 15.99 -6.09
CA ASP A 256 28.02 15.48 -6.12
C ASP A 256 28.65 15.57 -7.52
#